data_AF-A0A973JZK7-F1
#
_entry.id   AF-A0A973JZK7-F1
#
_cell.length_a   1.000
_cell.length_b   1.000
_cell.length_c   1.000
_cell.angle_alpha   90.00
_cell.angle_beta   90.00
_cell.angle_gamma   90.00
#
_symmetry.space_group_name_H-M   'P 1'
#
loop_
_entity.id
_entity.type
_entity.pdbx_description
1 polymer ?
#
loop_
_entity_poly.entity_id
_entity_poly.type
_entity_poly.pdbx_seq_one_letter_code
_entity_poly.pdbx_strand_id
1 'polypeptide(L)'
;MDYYDLGTHTRTVTTGSAEAQLWFDRGLVWTYAFHHEEAVRCFQAAAEADPDCAMAHWGIAYALGPNYNKPWEFFDGDDLARTVERTHAAVERAHEKAATGATPVERALIEALRARYPQAHPVADCAVWNEPYADRMRAVHELAPDDTDIAALYADALMNLTPWQLWDLRTGEPADGSRTLTAKAVLDRALASDAGERHPGVLHLYIHLMEMSPTPEAALPVADRLRGLVPDAGHLQHMPSHLDVL
;
A
#
# COMPACT_ATOMS: atom_id res chain seq x y z
N MET A 1 28.37 5.34 1.59
CA MET A 1 27.24 5.95 0.88
C MET A 1 26.10 5.89 1.86
N ASP A 2 25.76 7.02 2.45
CA ASP A 2 24.51 7.10 3.20
C ASP A 2 23.39 6.89 2.16
N TYR A 3 22.56 5.88 2.40
CA TYR A 3 21.38 5.60 1.58
C TYR A 3 20.36 6.76 1.75
N TYR A 4 19.26 6.76 0.99
CA TYR A 4 18.22 7.78 1.07
C TYR A 4 17.71 8.02 2.51
N ASP A 5 17.40 9.28 2.83
CA ASP A 5 16.68 9.67 4.04
C ASP A 5 15.17 9.45 3.84
N LEU A 6 14.71 8.31 4.34
CA LEU A 6 13.30 7.88 4.29
C LEU A 6 12.55 8.12 5.60
N GLY A 7 13.11 8.94 6.50
CA GLY A 7 12.57 9.11 7.85
C GLY A 7 12.74 7.85 8.70
N THR A 8 11.85 7.67 9.68
CA THR A 8 12.01 6.67 10.76
C THR A 8 10.89 5.65 10.83
N HIS A 9 10.02 5.55 9.82
CA HIS A 9 8.93 4.57 9.81
C HIS A 9 9.48 3.15 9.72
N THR A 10 8.95 2.25 10.54
CA THR A 10 9.37 0.84 10.57
C THR A 10 8.16 -0.05 10.83
N ARG A 11 8.16 -1.24 10.24
CA ARG A 11 7.22 -2.32 10.55
C ARG A 11 7.99 -3.58 10.86
N THR A 12 7.96 -4.02 12.11
CA THR A 12 8.59 -5.29 12.50
C THR A 12 7.95 -6.46 11.75
N VAL A 13 8.80 -7.27 11.11
CA VAL A 13 8.39 -8.51 10.44
C VAL A 13 9.14 -9.71 11.03
N THR A 14 8.62 -10.90 10.78
CA THR A 14 9.25 -12.15 11.20
C THR A 14 10.50 -12.39 10.36
N THR A 15 11.64 -11.99 10.93
CA THR A 15 12.98 -12.27 10.42
C THR A 15 13.98 -12.29 11.57
N GLY A 16 15.01 -13.13 11.46
CA GLY A 16 16.17 -13.09 12.35
C GLY A 16 17.27 -12.12 11.89
N SER A 17 17.14 -11.55 10.70
CA SER A 17 18.16 -10.72 10.06
C SER A 17 17.83 -9.24 10.21
N ALA A 18 18.68 -8.52 10.95
CA ALA A 18 18.58 -7.07 11.07
C ALA A 18 18.73 -6.36 9.72
N GLU A 19 19.51 -6.94 8.80
CA GLU A 19 19.66 -6.42 7.44
C GLU A 19 18.37 -6.61 6.63
N ALA A 20 17.72 -7.77 6.73
CA ALA A 20 16.43 -7.99 6.07
C ALA A 20 15.34 -7.04 6.61
N GLN A 21 15.30 -6.83 7.93
CA GLN A 21 14.38 -5.86 8.55
C GLN A 21 14.61 -4.44 8.02
N LEU A 22 15.86 -3.98 7.98
CA LEU A 22 16.21 -2.66 7.44
C LEU A 22 15.75 -2.48 5.99
N TRP A 23 16.02 -3.47 5.13
CA TRP A 23 15.63 -3.42 3.73
C TRP A 23 14.12 -3.55 3.53
N PHE A 24 13.43 -4.31 4.39
CA PHE A 24 11.97 -4.39 4.38
C PHE A 24 11.35 -3.02 4.73
N ASP A 25 11.82 -2.37 5.78
CA ASP A 25 11.33 -1.05 6.20
C ASP A 25 11.48 -0.01 5.08
N ARG A 26 12.65 0.01 4.41
CA ARG A 26 12.89 0.88 3.24
C ARG A 26 11.94 0.56 2.10
N GLY A 27 11.74 -0.72 1.79
CA GLY A 27 10.82 -1.15 0.74
C GLY A 27 9.39 -0.72 1.01
N LEU A 28 8.95 -0.82 2.27
CA LEU A 28 7.61 -0.41 2.68
C LEU A 28 7.42 1.11 2.55
N VAL A 29 8.39 1.92 3.00
CA VAL A 29 8.32 3.38 2.84
C VAL A 29 8.32 3.79 1.37
N TRP A 30 9.15 3.17 0.52
CA TRP A 30 9.11 3.41 -0.92
C TRP A 30 7.78 2.99 -1.56
N THR A 31 7.15 1.95 -1.03
CA THR A 31 5.82 1.54 -1.48
C THR A 31 4.79 2.60 -1.12
N TYR A 32 4.81 3.14 0.10
CA TYR A 32 3.97 4.28 0.46
C TYR A 32 4.29 5.53 -0.37
N ALA A 33 5.53 5.71 -0.80
CA ALA A 33 5.88 6.78 -1.73
C ALA A 33 5.48 6.51 -3.19
N PHE A 34 4.80 5.40 -3.49
CA PHE A 34 4.47 4.96 -4.85
C PHE A 34 5.70 4.85 -5.79
N HIS A 35 6.91 4.64 -5.23
CA HIS A 35 8.12 4.42 -6.00
C HIS A 35 8.40 2.91 -6.16
N HIS A 36 7.60 2.27 -7.01
CA HIS A 36 7.56 0.81 -7.18
C HIS A 36 8.92 0.15 -7.46
N GLU A 37 9.73 0.70 -8.37
CA GLU A 37 11.00 0.07 -8.77
C GLU A 37 11.99 -0.04 -7.61
N GLU A 38 12.16 1.05 -6.85
CA GLU A 38 13.05 1.08 -5.69
C GLU A 38 12.50 0.28 -4.52
N ALA A 39 11.17 0.28 -4.31
CA ALA A 39 10.53 -0.60 -3.34
C ALA A 39 10.84 -2.08 -3.62
N VAL A 40 10.70 -2.52 -4.88
CA VAL A 40 11.01 -3.89 -5.29
C VAL A 40 12.48 -4.22 -5.08
N ARG A 41 13.41 -3.30 -5.40
CA ARG A 41 14.85 -3.51 -5.13
C ARG A 41 15.14 -3.69 -3.64
N CYS A 42 14.49 -2.89 -2.79
CA CYS A 42 14.63 -3.02 -1.34
C CYS A 42 14.11 -4.37 -0.84
N PHE A 43 12.94 -4.81 -1.30
CA PHE A 43 12.41 -6.11 -0.90
C PHE A 43 13.23 -7.29 -1.46
N GLN A 44 13.83 -7.13 -2.64
CA GLN A 44 14.80 -8.11 -3.16
C GLN A 44 16.05 -8.18 -2.27
N ALA A 45 16.61 -7.04 -1.87
CA ALA A 45 17.73 -7.01 -0.92
C ALA A 45 17.35 -7.62 0.44
N ALA A 46 16.12 -7.42 0.91
CA ALA A 46 15.62 -8.07 2.12
C ALA A 46 15.55 -9.60 1.96
N ALA A 47 15.07 -10.09 0.81
CA ALA A 47 15.01 -11.52 0.49
C ALA A 47 16.40 -12.15 0.25
N GLU A 48 17.39 -11.37 -0.19
CA GLU A 48 18.79 -11.81 -0.30
C GLU A 48 19.42 -11.94 1.10
N ALA A 49 19.14 -11.00 2.00
CA ALA A 49 19.64 -11.00 3.37
C ALA A 49 18.97 -12.05 4.27
N ASP A 50 17.70 -12.37 4.03
CA ASP A 50 16.98 -13.48 4.66
C ASP A 50 16.05 -14.17 3.64
N PRO A 51 16.51 -15.26 2.99
CA PRO A 51 15.72 -16.01 2.02
C PRO A 51 14.47 -16.71 2.59
N ASP A 52 14.31 -16.75 3.91
CA ASP A 52 13.13 -17.30 4.59
C ASP A 52 12.17 -16.20 5.09
N CYS A 53 12.50 -14.91 4.89
CA CYS A 53 11.62 -13.79 5.21
C CYS A 53 10.43 -13.74 4.25
N ALA A 54 9.29 -14.28 4.71
CA ALA A 54 8.04 -14.29 3.93
C ALA A 54 7.59 -12.88 3.52
N MET A 55 7.79 -11.89 4.39
CA MET A 55 7.35 -10.52 4.15
C MET A 55 8.20 -9.79 3.10
N ALA A 56 9.45 -10.17 2.88
CA ALA A 56 10.24 -9.67 1.76
C ALA A 56 9.60 -10.06 0.42
N HIS A 57 9.18 -11.31 0.27
CA HIS A 57 8.48 -11.78 -0.94
C HIS A 57 7.08 -11.17 -1.08
N TRP A 58 6.35 -11.00 0.04
CA TRP A 58 5.09 -10.25 0.06
C TRP A 58 5.27 -8.83 -0.46
N GLY A 59 6.33 -8.14 -0.02
CA GLY A 59 6.63 -6.76 -0.43
C GLY A 59 6.89 -6.65 -1.93
N ILE A 60 7.60 -7.61 -2.53
CA ILE A 60 7.79 -7.68 -3.99
C ILE A 60 6.43 -7.77 -4.70
N ALA A 61 5.55 -8.66 -4.25
CA ALA A 61 4.23 -8.83 -4.85
C ALA A 61 3.34 -7.59 -4.69
N TYR A 62 3.38 -6.94 -3.53
CA TYR A 62 2.60 -5.73 -3.27
C TYR A 62 3.09 -4.56 -4.14
N ALA A 63 4.40 -4.30 -4.15
CA ALA A 63 4.99 -3.18 -4.86
C ALA A 63 4.94 -3.29 -6.40
N LEU A 64 4.89 -4.50 -6.97
CA LEU A 64 4.80 -4.69 -8.42
C LEU A 64 3.40 -4.45 -8.99
N GLY A 65 2.36 -4.60 -8.19
CA GLY A 65 0.97 -4.53 -8.65
C GLY A 65 0.45 -3.11 -8.82
N PRO A 66 -0.86 -2.98 -9.11
CA PRO A 66 -1.49 -1.68 -9.28
C PRO A 66 -1.56 -0.91 -7.96
N ASN A 67 -1.72 0.40 -8.07
CA ASN A 67 -2.11 1.29 -6.99
C ASN A 67 -3.12 2.33 -7.49
N TYR A 68 -3.48 3.27 -6.62
CA TYR A 68 -4.40 4.35 -6.96
C TYR A 68 -4.01 5.14 -8.22
N ASN A 69 -2.71 5.35 -8.47
CA ASN A 69 -2.21 6.15 -9.60
C ASN A 69 -1.95 5.33 -10.88
N LYS A 70 -1.73 4.02 -10.76
CA LYS A 70 -1.55 3.08 -11.87
C LYS A 70 -2.49 1.88 -11.66
N PRO A 71 -3.78 2.00 -12.01
CA PRO A 71 -4.72 0.89 -11.91
C PRO A 71 -4.48 -0.14 -13.04
N TRP A 72 -5.18 -1.28 -12.99
CA TRP A 72 -4.94 -2.43 -13.90
C TRP A 72 -5.04 -2.05 -15.39
N GLU A 73 -5.90 -1.10 -15.73
CA GLU A 73 -6.14 -0.63 -17.10
C GLU A 73 -4.90 0.05 -17.72
N PHE A 74 -3.94 0.47 -16.89
CA PHE A 74 -2.69 1.09 -17.34
C PHE A 74 -1.56 0.08 -17.54
N PHE A 75 -1.81 -1.22 -17.32
CA PHE A 75 -0.88 -2.29 -17.66
C PHE A 75 -1.35 -2.91 -18.97
N ASP A 76 -0.51 -2.88 -20.00
CA ASP A 76 -0.81 -3.42 -21.33
C ASP A 76 0.23 -4.43 -21.81
N GLY A 77 -0.16 -5.22 -22.82
CA GLY A 77 0.71 -6.16 -23.54
C GLY A 77 1.69 -6.93 -22.63
N ASP A 78 2.99 -6.74 -22.90
CA ASP A 78 4.07 -7.39 -22.18
C ASP A 78 4.19 -6.92 -20.72
N ASP A 79 3.81 -5.67 -20.40
CA ASP A 79 3.87 -5.16 -19.02
C ASP A 79 2.84 -5.86 -18.15
N LEU A 80 1.62 -6.03 -18.64
CA LEU A 80 0.56 -6.77 -17.93
C LEU A 80 0.96 -8.22 -17.71
N ALA A 81 1.39 -8.93 -18.76
CA ALA A 81 1.77 -10.34 -18.65
C ALA A 81 2.91 -10.54 -17.65
N ARG A 82 3.98 -9.73 -17.75
CA ARG A 82 5.12 -9.78 -16.84
C ARG A 82 4.76 -9.40 -15.41
N THR A 83 3.89 -8.41 -15.23
CA THR A 83 3.44 -7.99 -13.89
C THR A 83 2.69 -9.12 -13.21
N VAL A 84 1.69 -9.72 -13.88
CA VAL A 84 0.89 -10.81 -13.33
C VAL A 84 1.73 -12.04 -13.02
N GLU A 85 2.63 -12.44 -13.93
CA GLU A 85 3.54 -13.57 -13.69
C GLU A 85 4.40 -13.32 -12.42
N ARG A 86 5.02 -12.14 -12.33
CA ARG A 86 5.94 -11.82 -11.23
C ARG A 86 5.24 -11.62 -9.90
N THR A 87 4.07 -10.98 -9.86
CA THR A 87 3.30 -10.79 -8.62
C THR A 87 2.78 -12.13 -8.10
N HIS A 88 2.29 -13.00 -8.99
CA HIS A 88 1.86 -14.34 -8.62
C HIS A 88 3.03 -15.18 -8.09
N ALA A 89 4.17 -15.21 -8.79
CA ALA A 89 5.35 -15.93 -8.35
C ALA A 89 5.87 -15.45 -6.98
N ALA A 90 5.87 -14.12 -6.77
CA ALA A 90 6.30 -13.54 -5.51
C ALA A 90 5.35 -13.87 -4.34
N VAL A 91 4.03 -13.84 -4.55
CA VAL A 91 3.09 -14.16 -3.47
C VAL A 91 3.04 -15.66 -3.14
N GLU A 92 3.18 -16.55 -4.12
CA GLU A 92 3.28 -17.98 -3.83
C GLU A 92 4.57 -18.29 -3.05
N ARG A 93 5.68 -17.62 -3.38
CA ARG A 93 6.90 -17.74 -2.59
C ARG A 93 6.73 -17.19 -1.17
N ALA A 94 6.04 -16.06 -1.00
CA ALA A 94 5.70 -15.54 0.33
C ALA A 94 4.89 -16.56 1.14
N HIS A 95 3.89 -17.19 0.51
CA HIS A 95 3.06 -18.23 1.11
C HIS A 95 3.87 -19.46 1.54
N GLU A 96 4.77 -19.95 0.67
CA GLU A 96 5.69 -21.05 0.99
C GLU A 96 6.54 -20.73 2.22
N LYS A 97 7.11 -19.52 2.29
CA LYS A 97 7.94 -19.08 3.42
C LYS A 97 7.16 -18.79 4.70
N ALA A 98 5.88 -18.46 4.60
CA ALA A 98 5.04 -18.20 5.78
C ALA A 98 4.79 -19.44 6.64
N ALA A 99 5.03 -20.65 6.10
CA ALA A 99 4.93 -21.89 6.85
C ALA A 99 5.86 -21.92 8.08
N THR A 100 7.02 -21.25 7.99
CA THR A 100 8.07 -21.25 9.02
C THR A 100 8.03 -19.99 9.88
N GLY A 101 6.98 -19.83 10.68
CA GLY A 101 6.98 -18.88 11.80
C GLY A 101 6.32 -17.52 11.54
N ALA A 102 5.78 -17.24 10.35
CA ALA A 102 5.03 -16.02 10.11
C ALA A 102 3.86 -15.87 11.09
N THR A 103 3.66 -14.65 11.58
CA THR A 103 2.58 -14.29 12.50
C THR A 103 1.20 -14.45 11.84
N PRO A 104 0.10 -14.50 12.62
CA PRO A 104 -1.24 -14.51 12.06
C PRO A 104 -1.53 -13.34 11.10
N VAL A 105 -1.04 -12.13 11.42
CA VAL A 105 -1.23 -10.93 10.59
C VAL A 105 -0.46 -11.03 9.27
N GLU A 106 0.80 -11.46 9.30
CA GLU A 106 1.61 -11.66 8.09
C GLU A 106 1.01 -12.72 7.17
N ARG A 107 0.55 -13.84 7.73
CA ARG A 107 -0.16 -14.88 6.96
C ARG A 107 -1.41 -14.31 6.30
N ALA A 108 -2.20 -13.52 7.03
CA ALA A 108 -3.42 -12.92 6.51
C ALA A 108 -3.12 -11.90 5.38
N LEU A 109 -2.05 -11.10 5.51
CA LEU A 109 -1.57 -10.20 4.46
C LEU A 109 -1.14 -10.94 3.19
N ILE A 110 -0.46 -12.08 3.36
CA ILE A 110 -0.05 -12.93 2.24
C ILE A 110 -1.27 -13.54 1.54
N GLU A 111 -2.23 -14.08 2.29
CA GLU A 111 -3.48 -14.60 1.70
C GLU A 111 -4.30 -13.52 1.00
N ALA A 112 -4.26 -12.27 1.48
CA ALA A 112 -4.89 -11.15 0.78
C ALA A 112 -4.25 -10.93 -0.60
N LEU A 113 -2.91 -10.93 -0.69
CA LEU A 113 -2.25 -10.81 -1.99
C LEU A 113 -2.47 -12.03 -2.90
N ARG A 114 -2.68 -13.23 -2.35
CA ARG A 114 -3.05 -14.40 -3.17
C ARG A 114 -4.42 -14.23 -3.82
N ALA A 115 -5.35 -13.55 -3.15
CA ALA A 115 -6.62 -13.14 -3.76
C ALA A 115 -6.43 -12.04 -4.82
N ARG A 116 -5.42 -11.17 -4.66
CA ARG A 116 -5.06 -10.13 -5.63
C ARG A 116 -4.36 -10.69 -6.88
N TYR A 117 -3.59 -11.77 -6.73
CA TYR A 117 -2.81 -12.40 -7.80
C TYR A 117 -3.05 -13.93 -7.85
N PRO A 118 -4.26 -14.37 -8.22
CA PRO A 118 -4.66 -15.77 -8.09
C PRO A 118 -3.99 -16.71 -9.10
N GLN A 119 -3.37 -16.19 -10.16
CA GLN A 119 -2.80 -16.98 -11.25
C GLN A 119 -1.66 -16.24 -11.97
N ALA A 120 -0.79 -17.01 -12.65
CA ALA A 120 0.40 -16.50 -13.36
C ALA A 120 0.12 -15.86 -14.73
N HIS A 121 -1.14 -15.79 -15.17
CA HIS A 121 -1.51 -15.26 -16.49
C HIS A 121 -2.64 -14.26 -16.36
N PRO A 122 -2.63 -13.15 -17.13
CA PRO A 122 -3.70 -12.17 -17.06
C PRO A 122 -5.03 -12.78 -17.54
N VAL A 123 -6.12 -12.28 -16.95
CA VAL A 123 -7.47 -12.47 -17.49
C VAL A 123 -7.81 -11.29 -18.41
N ALA A 124 -8.99 -11.32 -19.03
CA ALA A 124 -9.44 -10.24 -19.91
C ALA A 124 -9.46 -8.87 -19.19
N ASP A 125 -9.87 -8.86 -17.93
CA ASP A 125 -9.84 -7.70 -17.06
C ASP A 125 -9.38 -8.10 -15.65
N CYS A 126 -8.14 -7.72 -15.30
CA CYS A 126 -7.54 -8.02 -14.00
C CYS A 126 -8.14 -7.19 -12.86
N ALA A 127 -8.92 -6.12 -13.13
CA ALA A 127 -9.61 -5.35 -12.10
C ALA A 127 -10.61 -6.20 -11.30
N VAL A 128 -11.07 -7.33 -11.86
CA VAL A 128 -11.89 -8.34 -11.15
C VAL A 128 -11.23 -8.87 -9.87
N TRP A 129 -9.90 -8.74 -9.72
CA TRP A 129 -9.17 -9.17 -8.52
C TRP A 129 -9.16 -8.14 -7.39
N ASN A 130 -9.57 -6.89 -7.65
CA ASN A 130 -9.55 -5.82 -6.64
C ASN A 130 -10.57 -6.08 -5.50
N GLU A 131 -11.79 -6.51 -5.82
CA GLU A 131 -12.82 -6.78 -4.81
C GLU A 131 -12.46 -7.96 -3.89
N PRO A 132 -12.04 -9.14 -4.40
CA PRO A 132 -11.53 -10.21 -3.54
C PRO A 132 -10.36 -9.78 -2.66
N TYR A 133 -9.44 -8.96 -3.17
CA TYR A 133 -8.34 -8.42 -2.39
C TYR A 133 -8.83 -7.49 -1.26
N ALA A 134 -9.72 -6.55 -1.56
CA ALA A 134 -10.28 -5.62 -0.57
C ALA A 134 -11.07 -6.37 0.52
N ASP A 135 -11.82 -7.40 0.15
CA ASP A 135 -12.54 -8.26 1.11
C ASP A 135 -11.58 -9.03 2.03
N ARG A 136 -10.46 -9.52 1.51
CA ARG A 136 -9.43 -10.15 2.35
C ARG A 136 -8.76 -9.13 3.27
N MET A 137 -8.44 -7.93 2.76
CA MET A 137 -7.86 -6.86 3.57
C MET A 137 -8.80 -6.39 4.68
N ARG A 138 -10.13 -6.42 4.48
CA ARG A 138 -11.10 -6.21 5.58
C ARG A 138 -10.87 -7.19 6.73
N ALA A 139 -10.71 -8.47 6.43
CA ALA A 139 -10.46 -9.49 7.45
C ALA A 139 -9.10 -9.29 8.15
N VAL A 140 -8.07 -8.81 7.42
CA VAL A 140 -6.78 -8.45 8.03
C VAL A 140 -6.94 -7.26 8.99
N HIS A 141 -7.70 -6.24 8.59
CA HIS A 141 -7.98 -5.07 9.43
C HIS A 141 -8.80 -5.43 10.67
N GLU A 142 -9.76 -6.35 10.57
CA GLU A 142 -10.49 -6.89 11.72
C GLU A 142 -9.59 -7.69 12.68
N LEU A 143 -8.57 -8.37 12.16
CA LEU A 143 -7.60 -9.13 12.94
C LEU A 143 -6.61 -8.23 13.71
N ALA A 144 -6.28 -7.05 13.15
CA ALA A 144 -5.34 -6.10 13.72
C ALA A 144 -5.87 -4.65 13.63
N PRO A 145 -6.96 -4.32 14.36
CA PRO A 145 -7.70 -3.06 14.17
C PRO A 145 -6.98 -1.80 14.66
N ASP A 146 -5.89 -1.96 15.40
CA ASP A 146 -5.07 -0.86 15.93
C ASP A 146 -3.69 -0.78 15.23
N ASP A 147 -3.45 -1.62 14.20
CA ASP A 147 -2.22 -1.57 13.39
C ASP A 147 -2.39 -0.55 12.25
N THR A 148 -1.60 0.53 12.30
CA THR A 148 -1.68 1.64 11.35
C THR A 148 -1.23 1.30 9.93
N ASP A 149 -0.27 0.37 9.76
CA ASP A 149 0.09 -0.08 8.40
C ASP A 149 -1.08 -0.88 7.81
N ILE A 150 -1.75 -1.72 8.62
CA ILE A 150 -2.92 -2.48 8.17
C ILE A 150 -4.07 -1.54 7.80
N ALA A 151 -4.29 -0.47 8.57
CA ALA A 151 -5.26 0.56 8.24
C ALA A 151 -4.92 1.23 6.88
N ALA A 152 -3.65 1.59 6.66
CA ALA A 152 -3.20 2.16 5.38
C ALA A 152 -3.40 1.18 4.21
N LEU A 153 -2.94 -0.07 4.35
CA LEU A 153 -3.07 -1.10 3.32
C LEU A 153 -4.54 -1.42 3.00
N TYR A 154 -5.42 -1.42 4.00
CA TYR A 154 -6.85 -1.64 3.78
C TYR A 154 -7.50 -0.44 3.09
N ALA A 155 -7.18 0.79 3.49
CA ALA A 155 -7.65 1.99 2.82
C ALA A 155 -7.20 2.02 1.35
N ASP A 156 -5.94 1.70 1.05
CA ASP A 156 -5.43 1.55 -0.32
C ASP A 156 -6.26 0.51 -1.11
N ALA A 157 -6.49 -0.67 -0.54
CA ALA A 157 -7.30 -1.70 -1.19
C ALA A 157 -8.73 -1.23 -1.52
N LEU A 158 -9.37 -0.46 -0.63
CA LEU A 158 -10.68 0.13 -0.86
C LEU A 158 -10.66 1.22 -1.95
N MET A 159 -9.63 2.07 -1.96
CA MET A 159 -9.48 3.13 -2.95
C MET A 159 -9.22 2.57 -4.36
N ASN A 160 -8.53 1.43 -4.46
CA ASN A 160 -8.26 0.73 -5.72
C ASN A 160 -9.52 0.08 -6.34
N LEU A 161 -10.67 0.06 -5.66
CA LEU A 161 -11.94 -0.37 -6.26
C LEU A 161 -12.48 0.65 -7.27
N THR A 162 -12.22 1.94 -7.03
CA THR A 162 -12.67 3.04 -7.88
C THR A 162 -11.58 4.12 -7.97
N PRO A 163 -10.40 3.79 -8.54
CA PRO A 163 -9.28 4.72 -8.62
C PRO A 163 -9.69 5.98 -9.39
N TRP A 164 -9.27 7.16 -8.90
CA TRP A 164 -9.70 8.48 -9.38
C TRP A 164 -11.20 8.79 -9.34
N GLN A 165 -12.02 7.88 -8.79
CA GLN A 165 -13.47 8.00 -8.70
C GLN A 165 -13.91 7.71 -7.25
N LEU A 166 -13.31 8.43 -6.29
CA LEU A 166 -13.70 8.32 -4.87
C LEU A 166 -14.89 9.24 -4.56
N TRP A 167 -14.94 10.41 -5.20
CA TRP A 167 -15.99 11.40 -5.07
C TRP A 167 -16.54 11.76 -6.45
N ASP A 168 -17.84 12.02 -6.52
CA ASP A 168 -18.46 12.58 -7.72
C ASP A 168 -18.26 14.11 -7.71
N LEU A 169 -17.45 14.61 -8.65
CA LEU A 169 -17.08 16.03 -8.73
C LEU A 169 -18.26 16.98 -9.01
N ARG A 170 -19.41 16.47 -9.50
CA ARG A 170 -20.58 17.31 -9.79
C ARG A 170 -21.48 17.47 -8.58
N THR A 171 -21.62 16.42 -7.79
CA THR A 171 -22.55 16.36 -6.66
C THR A 171 -21.85 16.57 -5.32
N GLY A 172 -20.55 16.27 -5.24
CA GLY A 172 -19.79 16.25 -3.99
C GLY A 172 -20.03 14.99 -3.14
N GLU A 173 -20.89 14.08 -3.58
CA GLU A 173 -21.18 12.83 -2.86
C GLU A 173 -20.11 11.76 -3.16
N PRO A 174 -19.94 10.74 -2.31
CA PRO A 174 -19.15 9.56 -2.65
C PRO A 174 -19.60 8.97 -4.00
N ALA A 175 -18.65 8.65 -4.87
CA ALA A 175 -18.98 8.11 -6.19
C ALA A 175 -19.71 6.76 -6.07
N ASP A 176 -20.60 6.45 -7.01
CA ASP A 176 -21.33 5.18 -7.02
C ASP A 176 -20.36 4.00 -7.10
N GLY A 177 -20.67 2.93 -6.36
CA GLY A 177 -19.80 1.76 -6.24
C GLY A 177 -18.51 1.95 -5.43
N SER A 178 -18.13 3.18 -5.05
CA SER A 178 -16.94 3.44 -4.25
C SER A 178 -17.07 2.90 -2.81
N ARG A 179 -15.95 2.85 -2.09
CA ARG A 179 -15.91 2.58 -0.64
C ARG A 179 -15.33 3.76 0.13
N THR A 180 -15.49 4.97 -0.42
CA THR A 180 -14.88 6.22 0.07
C THR A 180 -15.17 6.49 1.54
N LEU A 181 -16.42 6.37 1.99
CA LEU A 181 -16.75 6.61 3.41
C LEU A 181 -16.14 5.56 4.35
N THR A 182 -16.03 4.30 3.89
CA THR A 182 -15.35 3.25 4.65
C THR A 182 -13.85 3.52 4.75
N ALA A 183 -13.20 3.85 3.63
CA ALA A 183 -11.78 4.23 3.60
C ALA A 183 -11.53 5.46 4.48
N LYS A 184 -12.42 6.46 4.43
CA LYS A 184 -12.37 7.65 5.29
C LYS A 184 -12.44 7.27 6.77
N ALA A 185 -13.39 6.43 7.16
CA ALA A 185 -13.53 6.02 8.55
C ALA A 185 -12.30 5.25 9.08
N VAL A 186 -11.69 4.41 8.24
CA VAL A 186 -10.44 3.70 8.57
C VAL A 186 -9.30 4.69 8.78
N LEU A 187 -9.10 5.63 7.85
CA LEU A 187 -8.01 6.61 7.94
C LEU A 187 -8.25 7.64 9.06
N ASP A 188 -9.48 8.11 9.27
CA ASP A 188 -9.84 9.00 10.39
C ASP A 188 -9.51 8.34 11.73
N ARG A 189 -9.82 7.05 11.90
CA ARG A 189 -9.47 6.30 13.11
C ARG A 189 -7.97 6.17 13.27
N ALA A 190 -7.23 5.87 12.21
CA ALA A 190 -5.77 5.78 12.27
C ALA A 190 -5.13 7.13 12.65
N LEU A 191 -5.60 8.22 12.04
CA LEU A 191 -5.15 9.61 12.30
C LEU A 191 -5.45 10.08 13.73
N ALA A 192 -6.40 9.47 14.43
CA ALA A 192 -6.68 9.77 15.84
C ALA A 192 -5.63 9.20 16.82
N SER A 193 -4.62 8.47 16.32
CA SER A 193 -3.52 7.92 17.11
C SER A 193 -2.20 8.63 16.82
N ASP A 194 -1.33 8.74 17.84
CA ASP A 194 0.01 9.33 17.69
C ASP A 194 0.86 8.66 16.60
N ALA A 195 0.66 7.35 16.38
CA ALA A 195 1.33 6.60 15.33
C ALA A 195 0.83 7.01 13.94
N GLY A 196 -0.50 7.10 13.76
CA GLY A 196 -1.10 7.48 12.48
C GLY A 196 -0.81 8.93 12.07
N GLU A 197 -0.65 9.85 13.02
CA GLU A 197 -0.29 11.24 12.72
C GLU A 197 1.09 11.41 12.08
N ARG A 198 1.97 10.40 12.19
CA ARG A 198 3.32 10.38 11.60
C ARG A 198 3.53 9.21 10.64
N HIS A 199 2.45 8.56 10.21
CA HIS A 199 2.55 7.37 9.37
C HIS A 199 2.49 7.75 7.88
N PRO A 200 3.56 7.50 7.09
CA PRO A 200 3.64 7.99 5.71
C PRO A 200 2.48 7.49 4.84
N GLY A 201 2.12 6.20 4.92
CA GLY A 201 0.98 5.64 4.18
C GLY A 201 -0.39 6.23 4.55
N VAL A 202 -0.69 6.40 5.85
CA VAL A 202 -1.97 6.97 6.31
C VAL A 202 -2.11 8.42 5.85
N LEU A 203 -1.07 9.24 6.07
CA LEU A 203 -1.07 10.65 5.67
C LEU A 203 -1.21 10.79 4.15
N HIS A 204 -0.46 10.01 3.39
CA HIS A 204 -0.50 10.00 1.93
C HIS A 204 -1.88 9.62 1.38
N LEU A 205 -2.42 8.48 1.80
CA LEU A 205 -3.71 7.99 1.31
C LEU A 205 -4.86 8.92 1.71
N TYR A 206 -4.77 9.58 2.87
CA TYR A 206 -5.79 10.55 3.28
C TYR A 206 -5.82 11.79 2.37
N ILE A 207 -4.65 12.25 1.89
CA ILE A 207 -4.60 13.34 0.92
C ILE A 207 -5.29 12.92 -0.39
N HIS A 208 -4.92 11.77 -0.96
CA HIS A 208 -5.58 11.25 -2.17
C HIS A 208 -7.09 11.03 -1.98
N LEU A 209 -7.50 10.55 -0.81
CA LEU A 209 -8.91 10.39 -0.49
C LEU A 209 -9.66 11.73 -0.50
N MET A 210 -9.02 12.81 -0.05
CA MET A 210 -9.68 14.10 0.17
C MET A 210 -9.50 15.10 -0.98
N GLU A 211 -8.51 14.93 -1.87
CA GLU A 211 -8.12 15.92 -2.90
C GLU A 211 -9.25 16.28 -3.88
N MET A 212 -10.15 15.34 -4.15
CA MET A 212 -11.34 15.53 -5.00
C MET A 212 -12.66 15.57 -4.21
N SER A 213 -12.59 15.60 -2.88
CA SER A 213 -13.78 15.66 -2.01
C SER A 213 -14.47 17.03 -2.09
N PRO A 214 -15.70 17.19 -1.56
CA PRO A 214 -16.34 18.50 -1.46
C PRO A 214 -15.70 19.43 -0.42
N THR A 215 -14.82 18.91 0.44
CA THR A 215 -14.14 19.67 1.51
C THR A 215 -12.65 19.29 1.60
N PRO A 216 -11.87 19.50 0.52
CA PRO A 216 -10.46 19.14 0.46
C PRO A 216 -9.62 19.87 1.53
N GLU A 217 -10.04 21.06 1.96
CA GLU A 217 -9.38 21.85 3.01
C GLU A 217 -9.29 21.13 4.36
N ALA A 218 -10.17 20.15 4.61
CA ALA A 218 -10.15 19.34 5.82
C ALA A 218 -8.88 18.47 5.93
N ALA A 219 -8.16 18.25 4.83
CA ALA A 219 -6.91 17.49 4.80
C ALA A 219 -5.65 18.37 4.88
N LEU A 220 -5.75 19.71 4.92
CA LEU A 220 -4.58 20.59 5.05
C LEU A 220 -3.70 20.27 6.28
N PRO A 221 -4.25 20.04 7.49
CA PRO A 221 -3.42 19.67 8.65
C PRO A 221 -2.70 18.33 8.46
N VAL A 222 -3.29 17.41 7.70
CA VAL A 222 -2.70 16.10 7.39
C VAL A 222 -1.57 16.25 6.37
N ALA A 223 -1.77 17.09 5.35
CA ALA A 223 -0.73 17.43 4.38
C ALA A 223 0.49 18.10 5.04
N ASP A 224 0.27 19.02 5.98
CA ASP A 224 1.36 19.68 6.71
C ASP A 224 2.21 18.69 7.52
N ARG A 225 1.60 17.63 8.08
CA ARG A 225 2.31 16.57 8.79
C ARG A 225 3.19 15.72 7.86
N LEU A 226 2.80 15.59 6.58
CA LEU A 226 3.56 14.80 5.61
C LEU A 226 4.81 15.54 5.11
N ARG A 227 4.80 16.89 5.10
CA ARG A 227 5.93 17.70 4.64
C ARG A 227 7.20 17.36 5.44
N GLY A 228 8.26 16.99 4.74
CA GLY A 228 9.55 16.65 5.36
C GLY A 228 9.57 15.34 6.17
N LEU A 229 8.47 14.58 6.25
CA LEU A 229 8.44 13.32 7.00
C LEU A 229 9.31 12.23 6.36
N VAL A 230 9.32 12.18 5.02
CA VAL A 230 10.14 11.27 4.22
C VAL A 230 10.90 12.12 3.19
N PRO A 231 12.03 12.74 3.56
CA PRO A 231 12.67 13.80 2.79
C PRO A 231 12.98 13.44 1.33
N ASP A 232 13.55 12.26 1.11
CA ASP A 232 13.99 11.83 -0.23
C ASP A 232 12.89 11.17 -1.06
N ALA A 233 11.68 10.99 -0.51
CA ALA A 233 10.53 10.51 -1.25
C ALA A 233 9.82 11.66 -1.97
N GLY A 234 10.28 11.99 -3.19
CA GLY A 234 9.76 13.10 -3.98
C GLY A 234 8.24 13.10 -4.16
N HIS A 235 7.61 11.93 -4.32
CA HIS A 235 6.14 11.82 -4.40
C HIS A 235 5.46 12.30 -3.12
N LEU A 236 5.93 11.86 -1.94
CA LEU A 236 5.36 12.26 -0.64
C LEU A 236 5.59 13.75 -0.35
N GLN A 237 6.71 14.33 -0.80
CA GLN A 237 6.94 15.78 -0.71
C GLN A 237 6.00 16.59 -1.61
N HIS A 238 5.63 16.03 -2.76
CA HIS A 238 4.69 16.63 -3.68
C HIS A 238 3.25 16.56 -3.18
N MET A 239 2.85 15.48 -2.48
CA MET A 239 1.45 15.22 -2.10
C MET A 239 0.68 16.41 -1.50
N PRO A 240 1.24 17.22 -0.59
CA PRO A 240 0.55 18.41 -0.09
C PRO A 240 0.05 19.40 -1.17
N SER A 241 0.72 19.47 -2.33
CA SER A 241 0.35 20.40 -3.42
C SER A 241 -1.05 20.15 -3.99
N HIS A 242 -1.58 18.92 -3.87
CA HIS A 242 -2.94 18.57 -4.29
C HIS A 242 -4.01 19.33 -3.51
N LEU A 243 -3.67 19.86 -2.33
CA LEU A 243 -4.58 20.62 -1.46
C LEU A 243 -4.21 22.10 -1.35
N ASP A 244 -3.05 22.53 -1.85
CA ASP A 244 -2.60 23.93 -1.70
C ASP A 244 -3.26 24.88 -2.71
N VAL A 245 -3.95 24.35 -3.74
CA VAL A 245 -4.54 25.12 -4.85
C VAL A 245 -6.05 25.38 -4.65
N LEU A 246 -6.51 25.45 -3.40
CA LEU A 246 -7.91 25.73 -3.06
C LEU A 246 -8.31 27.19 -3.30
#